data_AF-A0A7X3HKS0-F1
#
_entry.id   AF-A0A7X3HKS0-F1
#
_cell.length_a   1.000
_cell.length_b   1.000
_cell.length_c   1.000
_cell.angle_alpha   90.00
_cell.angle_beta   90.00
_cell.angle_gamma   90.00
#
_symmetry.space_group_name_H-M   'P 1'
#
loop_
_entity.id
_entity.type
_entity.pdbx_description
1 polymer ?
#
loop_
_entity_poly.entity_id
_entity_poly.type
_entity_poly.pdbx_seq_one_letter_code
_entity_poly.pdbx_strand_id
1 'polypeptide(L)' 'MLAGMSPLKRVGQPSEIAGLIVYLVGDDARYVTGTSITIDGGLTL' A
#
# COMPACT_ATOMS: atom_id res chain seq x y z
N MET A 1 -0.51 2.77 -20.13
CA MET A 1 0.93 2.43 -20.05
C MET A 1 1.41 2.10 -18.63
N LEU A 2 0.83 2.66 -17.55
CA LEU A 2 1.29 2.40 -16.15
C LEU A 2 1.04 0.96 -15.63
N ALA A 3 -0.07 0.31 -16.01
CA ALA A 3 -0.42 -1.01 -15.48
C ALA A 3 0.63 -2.11 -15.78
N GLY A 4 1.37 -2.01 -16.89
CA GLY A 4 2.37 -3.01 -17.27
C GLY A 4 3.67 -2.96 -16.46
N MET A 5 3.90 -1.87 -15.72
CA MET A 5 5.14 -1.63 -14.98
C MET A 5 5.11 -2.27 -13.59
N SER A 6 3.95 -2.31 -12.93
CA SER A 6 3.78 -3.06 -11.68
C SER A 6 3.90 -4.58 -11.92
N PRO A 7 4.56 -5.34 -11.03
CA PRO A 7 4.50 -6.79 -10.98
C PRO A 7 3.09 -7.37 -10.97
N LEU A 8 2.10 -6.68 -10.38
CA LEU A 8 0.70 -7.12 -10.36
C LEU A 8 -0.03 -6.90 -11.70
N LYS A 9 0.59 -6.24 -12.68
CA LYS A 9 0.08 -6.03 -14.05
C LYS A 9 -1.31 -5.39 -14.14
N ARG A 10 -1.71 -4.66 -13.11
CA ARG A 10 -3.01 -3.97 -13.03
C ARG A 10 -2.91 -2.73 -12.16
N VAL A 11 -3.92 -1.87 -12.29
CA VAL A 11 -4.13 -0.77 -11.35
C VAL A 11 -4.69 -1.32 -10.04
N GLY A 12 -4.14 -0.88 -8.91
CA GLY A 12 -4.65 -1.20 -7.58
C GLY A 12 -6.03 -0.58 -7.35
N GLN A 13 -6.85 -1.25 -6.54
CA GLN A 13 -8.17 -0.76 -6.16
C GLN A 13 -8.10 0.03 -4.84
N PRO A 14 -8.94 1.04 -4.62
CA PRO A 14 -8.96 1.81 -3.36
C PRO A 14 -9.10 0.93 -2.11
N SER A 15 -9.85 -0.17 -2.19
CA SER A 15 -10.02 -1.13 -1.10
C SER A 15 -8.70 -1.80 -0.66
N GLU A 16 -7.74 -1.94 -1.58
CA GLU A 16 -6.43 -2.53 -1.27
C GLU A 16 -5.55 -1.57 -0.47
N ILE A 17 -5.77 -0.25 -0.59
CA ILE A 17 -5.11 0.77 0.24
C ILE A 17 -5.81 0.89 1.60
N ALA A 18 -7.15 0.77 1.61
CA ALA A 18 -7.95 0.86 2.82
C ALA A 18 -7.53 -0.15 3.89
N GLY A 19 -7.08 -1.35 3.51
CA GLY A 19 -6.58 -2.36 4.44
C GLY A 19 -5.41 -1.87 5.29
N LEU A 20 -4.42 -1.19 4.69
CA LEU A 20 -3.31 -0.62 5.46
C LEU A 20 -3.80 0.52 6.35
N ILE A 21 -4.72 1.36 5.87
CA ILE A 21 -5.28 2.44 6.68
C ILE A 21 -5.94 1.87 7.94
N VAL A 22 -6.77 0.82 7.79
CA VAL A 22 -7.42 0.14 8.93
C VAL A 22 -6.40 -0.42 9.92
N TYR A 23 -5.28 -1.00 9.44
CA TYR A 23 -4.19 -1.42 10.31
C TYR A 23 -3.54 -0.24 11.05
N LEU A 24 -3.20 0.84 10.32
CA LEU A 24 -2.50 1.99 10.87
C LEU A 24 -3.30 2.78 11.91
N VAL A 25 -4.64 2.76 11.82
CA VAL A 25 -5.50 3.38 12.84
C VAL A 25 -5.77 2.45 14.03
N GLY A 26 -5.37 1.18 13.95
CA GLY A 26 -5.57 0.18 14.98
C GLY A 26 -4.50 0.20 16.07
N ASP A 27 -4.79 -0.50 17.17
CA ASP A 27 -3.89 -0.58 18.33
C ASP A 27 -2.54 -1.24 18.02
N ASP A 28 -2.52 -2.16 17.06
CA ASP A 28 -1.31 -2.87 16.64
C ASP A 28 -0.27 -1.93 16.00
N ALA A 29 -0.70 -0.78 15.47
CA ALA A 29 0.19 0.19 14.84
C ALA A 29 0.71 1.28 15.79
N ARG A 30 0.45 1.20 17.10
CA ARG A 30 0.78 2.28 18.08
C ARG A 30 2.26 2.69 18.13
N TYR A 31 3.18 1.84 17.69
CA TYR A 31 4.62 2.15 17.63
C TYR A 31 5.11 2.48 16.20
N VAL A 32 4.22 2.48 15.21
CA VAL A 32 4.55 2.83 13.83
C VAL A 32 4.47 4.34 13.68
N THR A 33 5.62 4.99 13.53
CA THR A 33 5.71 6.44 13.30
C THR A 33 6.95 6.79 12.48
N GLY A 34 6.94 7.95 11.82
CA GLY A 34 8.09 8.48 11.07
C GLY A 34 8.51 7.68 9.84
N THR A 35 7.61 6.86 9.29
CA THR A 35 7.91 5.95 8.17
C THR A 35 6.97 6.17 6.99
N SER A 36 7.45 5.83 5.79
CA SER A 36 6.68 5.77 4.55
C SER A 36 6.47 4.31 4.17
N ILE A 37 5.23 3.89 3.95
CA ILE A 37 4.89 2.52 3.56
C ILE A 37 4.40 2.55 2.11
N THR A 38 5.17 1.92 1.21
CA THR A 38 4.83 1.86 -0.23
C THR A 38 3.79 0.77 -0.50
N ILE A 39 2.69 1.14 -1.16
CA ILE A 39 1.68 0.20 -1.68
C ILE A 39 1.36 0.54 -3.13
N ASP A 40 2.08 -0.06 -4.06
CA ASP A 40 1.98 0.24 -5.49
C ASP A 40 1.98 -1.01 -6.37
N GLY A 41 1.72 -2.17 -5.76
CA GLY A 41 1.81 -3.47 -6.43
C GLY A 41 3.22 -3.83 -6.88
N GLY A 42 4.26 -3.27 -6.24
CA GLY A 42 5.67 -3.55 -6.51
C GLY A 42 6.28 -2.69 -7.62
N LEU A 43 5.70 -1.51 -7.90
CA LEU A 43 6.17 -0.64 -8.98
C LEU A 43 7.50 0.06 -8.65
N THR A 44 7.72 0.39 -7.37
CA THR A 44 8.90 1.16 -6.92
C THR A 44 10.17 0.30 -6.78
N LEU A 45 10.05 -1.03 -6.73
CA LEU A 45 11.16 -1.97 -6.48
C LEU A 45 11.74 -2.56 -7.76
#